data_AF-A0A936UIH9-F1
#
_entry.id   AF-A0A936UIH9-F1
#
_cell.length_a   1.000
_cell.length_b   1.000
_cell.length_c   1.000
_cell.angle_alpha   90.00
_cell.angle_beta   90.00
_cell.angle_gamma   90.00
#
_symmetry.space_group_name_H-M   'P 1'
#
loop_
_entity.id
_entity.type
_entity.pdbx_description
1 polymer ?
#
loop_
_entity_poly.entity_id
_entity_poly.type
_entity_poly.pdbx_seq_one_letter_code
_entity_poly.pdbx_strand_id
1 'polypeptide(L)'
;MSEAGDVNFDGYDDVIIGTPYDNTGGTEAGRVFVYFGGILPDSAADVILSGSNTFDFFGISVSSAGDMNGDGYGDIIVGAYQNDAGGTTAGRAYLYLSSAPSVKPILNTVKDVPNDQGGQVYLKWVRSGYDVQSIGTITDYVVQRSYPPSGGNYSWENIAYIPATNEPFYAYTASTPFDSISNSSGTLYFRITARTSISTQYWRSNILFGRSIDNIAPLMVSPFTASPDVNNVLLNWKRSTSPDLLNYVLYRSTAPTIDPDTEPVFATTTDSTYLDTAPLSGVYYYFIVAQDIHNNKSPVAVAESPNMTLNLTMFIEGFYNAGSNSQVSDTIMVVLRNSTSPFAMADQTTEVLQANGTVQLKFGNALNGSYYIAVKHRNSIETWSAGVIALSRTTPASFDLASSLSQAFGNNLKSVDTSPVRFAIFSGDVNQDGTIDASDLSDTDNDAFNSVSGYVSTDVTGDDFVDAADVSIVDNNAFNAVSAVTP
;
A
#
# COMPACT_ATOMS: atom_id res chain seq x y z
N MET A 1 -47.06 -27.49 -2.47
CA MET A 1 -46.05 -27.88 -1.45
C MET A 1 -46.47 -29.24 -0.92
N SER A 2 -45.50 -30.14 -0.74
CA SER A 2 -45.68 -31.47 -0.16
C SER A 2 -44.41 -31.86 0.62
N GLU A 3 -44.51 -32.88 1.48
CA GLU A 3 -43.34 -33.66 1.90
C GLU A 3 -42.68 -34.32 0.69
N ALA A 4 -41.34 -34.28 0.64
CA ALA A 4 -40.51 -35.00 -0.32
C ALA A 4 -39.99 -36.34 0.25
N GLY A 5 -40.09 -36.54 1.57
CA GLY A 5 -39.36 -37.57 2.29
C GLY A 5 -37.91 -37.15 2.51
N ASP A 6 -37.08 -38.04 3.05
CA ASP A 6 -35.65 -37.80 3.22
C ASP A 6 -34.89 -38.11 1.91
N VAL A 7 -34.81 -37.14 1.01
CA VAL A 7 -34.23 -37.27 -0.32
C VAL A 7 -32.70 -37.21 -0.31
N ASN A 8 -32.09 -36.74 0.78
CA ASN A 8 -30.64 -36.65 0.95
C ASN A 8 -30.07 -37.65 2.00
N PHE A 9 -30.95 -38.42 2.64
CA PHE A 9 -30.68 -39.43 3.66
C PHE A 9 -29.94 -38.89 4.89
N ASP A 10 -30.30 -37.69 5.33
CA ASP A 10 -29.74 -37.04 6.52
C ASP A 10 -30.53 -37.29 7.82
N GLY A 11 -31.65 -38.01 7.73
CA GLY A 11 -32.52 -38.37 8.83
C GLY A 11 -33.62 -37.35 9.12
N TYR A 12 -33.74 -36.29 8.32
CA TYR A 12 -34.81 -35.31 8.38
C TYR A 12 -35.65 -35.35 7.10
N ASP A 13 -36.95 -35.04 7.20
CA ASP A 13 -37.81 -34.96 6.03
C ASP A 13 -37.56 -33.66 5.25
N ASP A 14 -37.47 -33.79 3.92
CA ASP A 14 -37.28 -32.68 3.00
C ASP A 14 -38.62 -32.14 2.44
N VAL A 15 -38.58 -30.91 1.92
CA VAL A 15 -39.77 -30.20 1.41
C VAL A 15 -39.68 -29.99 -0.10
N ILE A 16 -40.77 -30.28 -0.82
CA ILE A 16 -40.89 -30.01 -2.25
C ILE A 16 -42.00 -28.99 -2.56
N ILE A 17 -41.66 -27.96 -3.33
CA ILE A 17 -42.55 -26.86 -3.69
C ILE A 17 -42.62 -26.72 -5.21
N GLY A 18 -43.83 -26.88 -5.75
CA GLY A 18 -44.11 -26.60 -7.16
C GLY A 18 -44.58 -25.15 -7.39
N THR A 19 -44.12 -24.58 -8.50
CA THR A 19 -44.42 -23.22 -8.98
C THR A 19 -44.83 -23.31 -10.46
N PRO A 20 -46.05 -23.80 -10.75
CA PRO A 20 -46.46 -24.19 -12.11
C PRO A 20 -46.55 -23.04 -13.11
N TYR A 21 -46.61 -21.79 -12.65
CA TYR A 21 -46.71 -20.59 -13.50
C TYR A 21 -45.36 -19.86 -13.65
N ASP A 22 -44.26 -20.47 -13.20
CA ASP A 22 -42.93 -19.88 -13.37
C ASP A 22 -42.54 -19.83 -14.85
N ASN A 23 -42.04 -18.66 -15.27
CA ASN A 23 -41.76 -18.35 -16.67
C ASN A 23 -40.29 -18.54 -17.08
N THR A 24 -39.41 -19.01 -16.18
CA THR A 24 -37.95 -19.11 -16.41
C THR A 24 -37.62 -20.04 -17.58
N GLY A 25 -38.39 -21.13 -17.75
CA GLY A 25 -38.25 -22.10 -18.85
C GLY A 25 -39.12 -21.82 -20.08
N GLY A 26 -39.82 -20.68 -20.12
CA GLY A 26 -40.87 -20.36 -21.09
C GLY A 26 -42.20 -20.00 -20.39
N THR A 27 -43.13 -19.35 -21.10
CA THR A 27 -44.45 -18.97 -20.57
C THR A 27 -45.14 -20.17 -19.91
N GLU A 28 -45.37 -20.10 -18.60
CA GLU A 28 -46.03 -21.12 -17.78
C GLU A 28 -45.39 -22.52 -17.93
N ALA A 29 -44.08 -22.56 -18.15
CA ALA A 29 -43.33 -23.81 -18.23
C ALA A 29 -43.26 -24.50 -16.86
N GLY A 30 -43.21 -23.70 -15.77
CA GLY A 30 -43.26 -24.16 -14.39
C GLY A 30 -41.91 -24.62 -13.83
N ARG A 31 -41.77 -24.60 -12.50
CA ARG A 31 -40.56 -25.04 -11.76
C ARG A 31 -40.91 -25.76 -10.47
N VAL A 32 -39.95 -26.52 -9.95
CA VAL A 32 -40.01 -27.17 -8.64
C VAL A 32 -38.73 -26.88 -7.87
N PHE A 33 -38.89 -26.61 -6.58
CA PHE A 33 -37.81 -26.39 -5.62
C PHE A 33 -37.85 -27.48 -4.56
N VAL A 34 -36.70 -28.05 -4.23
CA VAL A 34 -36.50 -28.96 -3.10
C VAL A 34 -35.63 -28.26 -2.07
N TYR A 35 -36.06 -28.31 -0.82
CA TYR A 35 -35.35 -27.78 0.33
C TYR A 35 -35.03 -28.95 1.24
N PHE A 36 -33.75 -29.13 1.55
CA PHE A 36 -33.33 -30.14 2.49
C PHE A 36 -33.72 -29.75 3.91
N GLY A 37 -34.20 -30.73 4.66
CA GLY A 37 -34.50 -30.64 6.07
C GLY A 37 -33.22 -30.53 6.89
N GLY A 38 -33.40 -30.51 8.20
CA GLY A 38 -32.29 -30.46 9.13
C GLY A 38 -32.69 -29.88 10.47
N ILE A 39 -31.72 -29.86 11.40
CA ILE A 39 -31.91 -29.28 12.73
C ILE A 39 -32.19 -27.76 12.68
N LEU A 40 -31.71 -27.08 11.63
CA LEU A 40 -31.94 -25.66 11.33
C LEU A 40 -32.16 -25.50 9.81
N PRO A 41 -33.38 -25.68 9.30
CA PRO A 41 -33.66 -25.52 7.87
C PRO A 41 -33.52 -24.04 7.46
N ASP A 42 -33.05 -23.80 6.23
CA ASP A 42 -32.92 -22.45 5.66
C ASP A 42 -33.87 -22.23 4.46
N SER A 43 -33.81 -21.04 3.84
CA SER A 43 -34.69 -20.64 2.73
C SER A 43 -34.03 -20.71 1.35
N ALA A 44 -32.81 -21.24 1.26
CA ALA A 44 -32.14 -21.51 -0.01
C ALA A 44 -32.59 -22.88 -0.53
N ALA A 45 -33.00 -22.95 -1.79
CA ALA A 45 -33.37 -24.22 -2.40
C ALA A 45 -32.11 -25.02 -2.77
N ASP A 46 -32.03 -26.28 -2.36
CA ASP A 46 -30.92 -27.19 -2.63
C ASP A 46 -30.97 -27.78 -4.04
N VAL A 47 -32.18 -28.10 -4.51
CA VAL A 47 -32.41 -28.62 -5.87
C VAL A 47 -33.48 -27.79 -6.56
N ILE A 48 -33.21 -27.38 -7.81
CA ILE A 48 -34.19 -26.68 -8.62
C ILE A 48 -34.38 -27.40 -9.95
N LEU A 49 -35.61 -27.86 -10.19
CA LEU A 49 -36.03 -28.54 -11.40
C LEU A 49 -36.87 -27.58 -12.23
N SER A 50 -36.59 -27.48 -13.52
CA SER A 50 -37.27 -26.52 -14.40
C SER A 50 -37.98 -27.23 -15.55
N GLY A 51 -39.24 -26.85 -15.78
CA GLY A 51 -39.98 -27.24 -16.97
C GLY A 51 -39.35 -26.61 -18.22
N SER A 52 -39.48 -27.28 -19.36
CA SER A 52 -38.75 -26.91 -20.58
C SER A 52 -39.63 -26.39 -21.72
N ASN A 53 -40.96 -26.59 -21.68
CA ASN A 53 -41.86 -26.12 -22.73
C ASN A 53 -42.95 -25.22 -22.16
N THR A 54 -43.40 -24.28 -22.99
CA THR A 54 -44.48 -23.35 -22.66
C THR A 54 -45.78 -24.09 -22.39
N PHE A 55 -46.54 -23.63 -21.39
CA PHE A 55 -47.85 -24.17 -21.00
C PHE A 55 -47.82 -25.63 -20.52
N ASP A 56 -46.67 -26.21 -20.18
CA ASP A 56 -46.61 -27.56 -19.60
C ASP A 56 -47.06 -27.60 -18.13
N PHE A 57 -46.98 -26.45 -17.43
CA PHE A 57 -47.27 -26.31 -15.99
C PHE A 57 -46.53 -27.34 -15.13
N PHE A 58 -45.24 -27.54 -15.39
CA PHE A 58 -44.41 -28.44 -14.60
C PHE A 58 -44.38 -28.00 -13.13
N GLY A 59 -44.62 -28.93 -12.21
CA GLY A 59 -44.74 -28.63 -10.79
C GLY A 59 -46.16 -28.28 -10.33
N ILE A 60 -47.19 -28.49 -11.15
CA ILE A 60 -48.60 -28.33 -10.73
C ILE A 60 -48.98 -29.27 -9.57
N SER A 61 -48.40 -30.46 -9.55
CA SER A 61 -48.50 -31.43 -8.48
C SER A 61 -47.11 -31.96 -8.16
N VAL A 62 -46.78 -32.02 -6.87
CA VAL A 62 -45.52 -32.53 -6.35
C VAL A 62 -45.81 -33.42 -5.14
N SER A 63 -45.05 -34.50 -4.98
CA SER A 63 -45.14 -35.40 -3.83
C SER A 63 -43.84 -36.19 -3.69
N SER A 64 -43.56 -36.69 -2.48
CA SER A 64 -42.69 -37.86 -2.34
C SER A 64 -43.26 -39.02 -3.16
N ALA A 65 -42.37 -39.77 -3.80
CA ALA A 65 -42.66 -41.06 -4.42
C ALA A 65 -42.29 -42.23 -3.49
N GLY A 66 -41.71 -41.95 -2.31
CA GLY A 66 -41.01 -42.96 -1.50
C GLY A 66 -39.70 -43.39 -2.15
N ASP A 67 -39.05 -44.41 -1.61
CA ASP A 67 -37.88 -45.04 -2.24
C ASP A 67 -38.36 -46.06 -3.28
N MET A 68 -38.44 -45.64 -4.55
CA MET A 68 -39.00 -46.45 -5.64
C MET A 68 -37.98 -47.41 -6.24
N ASN A 69 -36.68 -47.15 -6.03
CA ASN A 69 -35.59 -47.94 -6.60
C ASN A 69 -34.92 -48.87 -5.55
N GLY A 70 -35.24 -48.72 -4.27
CA GLY A 70 -34.74 -49.50 -3.15
C GLY A 70 -33.33 -49.10 -2.68
N ASP A 71 -32.89 -47.87 -2.94
CA ASP A 71 -31.54 -47.39 -2.60
C ASP A 71 -31.43 -46.67 -1.25
N GLY A 72 -32.56 -46.51 -0.56
CA GLY A 72 -32.68 -45.89 0.76
C GLY A 72 -32.96 -44.39 0.74
N TYR A 73 -32.98 -43.73 -0.42
CA TYR A 73 -33.26 -42.30 -0.56
C TYR A 73 -34.72 -42.07 -0.96
N GLY A 74 -35.34 -41.03 -0.42
CA GLY A 74 -36.67 -40.60 -0.85
C GLY A 74 -36.64 -40.10 -2.30
N ASP A 75 -37.42 -40.71 -3.19
CA ASP A 75 -37.63 -40.21 -4.55
C ASP A 75 -38.79 -39.22 -4.58
N ILE A 76 -38.84 -38.39 -5.63
CA ILE A 76 -39.90 -37.39 -5.81
C ILE A 76 -40.60 -37.55 -7.16
N ILE A 77 -41.89 -37.26 -7.17
CA ILE A 77 -42.71 -37.26 -8.39
C ILE A 77 -43.29 -35.86 -8.65
N VAL A 78 -43.20 -35.44 -9.92
CA VAL A 78 -43.65 -34.13 -10.39
C VAL A 78 -44.59 -34.28 -11.57
N GLY A 79 -45.73 -33.59 -11.53
CA GLY A 79 -46.69 -33.53 -12.63
C GLY A 79 -46.49 -32.31 -13.53
N ALA A 80 -46.77 -32.50 -14.82
CA ALA A 80 -46.93 -31.46 -15.83
C ALA A 80 -48.22 -31.75 -16.61
N TYR A 81 -49.35 -31.19 -16.17
CA TYR A 81 -50.67 -31.68 -16.57
C TYR A 81 -51.04 -31.39 -18.02
N GLN A 82 -50.40 -30.43 -18.68
CA GLN A 82 -50.65 -30.09 -20.09
C GLN A 82 -49.52 -30.50 -21.03
N ASN A 83 -48.54 -31.27 -20.56
CA ASN A 83 -47.43 -31.68 -21.42
C ASN A 83 -47.91 -32.39 -22.70
N ASP A 84 -47.45 -31.90 -23.85
CA ASP A 84 -47.94 -32.29 -25.18
C ASP A 84 -47.20 -33.48 -25.82
N ALA A 85 -46.17 -34.01 -25.16
CA ALA A 85 -45.27 -34.98 -25.79
C ALA A 85 -45.94 -36.34 -26.11
N GLY A 86 -47.08 -36.63 -25.48
CA GLY A 86 -47.93 -37.80 -25.77
C GLY A 86 -49.15 -37.49 -26.65
N GLY A 87 -49.28 -36.26 -27.17
CA GLY A 87 -50.48 -35.71 -27.81
C GLY A 87 -50.96 -34.45 -27.08
N THR A 88 -51.86 -33.68 -27.72
CA THR A 88 -52.33 -32.40 -27.18
C THR A 88 -52.90 -32.55 -25.76
N THR A 89 -52.29 -31.87 -24.79
CA THR A 89 -52.60 -31.85 -23.37
C THR A 89 -52.67 -33.24 -22.72
N ALA A 90 -51.89 -34.20 -23.23
CA ALA A 90 -51.88 -35.57 -22.72
C ALA A 90 -51.40 -35.65 -21.25
N GLY A 91 -50.59 -34.69 -20.83
CA GLY A 91 -50.02 -34.63 -19.49
C GLY A 91 -48.84 -35.59 -19.33
N ARG A 92 -48.02 -35.34 -18.31
CA ARG A 92 -46.86 -36.17 -17.98
C ARG A 92 -46.58 -36.16 -16.48
N ALA A 93 -46.11 -37.29 -15.97
CA ALA A 93 -45.50 -37.40 -14.65
C ALA A 93 -44.01 -37.72 -14.81
N TYR A 94 -43.19 -37.09 -13.97
CA TYR A 94 -41.74 -37.26 -13.91
C TYR A 94 -41.37 -37.84 -12.55
N LEU A 95 -40.77 -39.02 -12.55
CA LEU A 95 -40.15 -39.60 -11.37
C LEU A 95 -38.66 -39.20 -11.37
N TYR A 96 -38.22 -38.53 -10.31
CA TYR A 96 -36.82 -38.21 -10.09
C TYR A 96 -36.29 -39.12 -9.01
N LEU A 97 -35.31 -39.94 -9.38
CA LEU A 97 -34.62 -40.81 -8.46
C LEU A 97 -33.57 -39.99 -7.72
N SER A 98 -33.69 -39.95 -6.40
CA SER A 98 -32.64 -39.45 -5.52
C SER A 98 -31.57 -40.53 -5.39
N SER A 99 -30.38 -40.17 -4.94
CA SER A 99 -29.31 -41.16 -4.74
C SER A 99 -28.26 -40.63 -3.79
N ALA A 100 -27.52 -41.55 -3.18
CA ALA A 100 -26.38 -41.21 -2.35
C ALA A 100 -25.42 -40.23 -3.05
N PRO A 101 -24.82 -39.29 -2.30
CA PRO A 101 -23.53 -38.76 -2.74
C PRO A 101 -22.63 -39.96 -3.01
N SER A 102 -21.88 -39.91 -4.11
CA SER A 102 -20.97 -40.98 -4.55
C SER A 102 -20.40 -41.81 -3.38
N VAL A 103 -20.44 -43.14 -3.48
CA VAL A 103 -19.83 -44.04 -2.48
C VAL A 103 -18.35 -43.74 -2.22
N LYS A 104 -17.71 -43.00 -3.12
CA LYS A 104 -16.39 -42.39 -2.92
C LYS A 104 -16.55 -40.94 -2.45
N PRO A 105 -15.79 -40.49 -1.43
CA PRO A 105 -15.72 -39.07 -1.11
C PRO A 105 -15.27 -38.27 -2.34
N ILE A 106 -15.68 -37.02 -2.46
CA ILE A 106 -15.30 -36.15 -3.60
C ILE A 106 -14.46 -34.99 -3.06
N LEU A 107 -13.19 -34.91 -3.46
CA LEU A 107 -12.32 -33.80 -3.10
C LEU A 107 -12.64 -32.62 -4.03
N ASN A 108 -13.23 -31.56 -3.49
CA ASN A 108 -13.73 -30.43 -4.27
C ASN A 108 -12.68 -29.34 -4.40
N THR A 109 -11.91 -29.11 -3.33
CA THR A 109 -11.02 -27.96 -3.22
C THR A 109 -9.67 -28.40 -2.69
N VAL A 110 -8.60 -27.94 -3.35
CA VAL A 110 -7.26 -27.80 -2.80
C VAL A 110 -6.81 -26.39 -3.19
N LYS A 111 -6.74 -25.48 -2.23
CA LYS A 111 -6.39 -24.08 -2.48
C LYS A 111 -5.38 -23.61 -1.45
N ASP A 112 -4.60 -22.63 -1.84
CA ASP A 112 -3.73 -21.89 -0.94
C ASP A 112 -4.53 -21.24 0.22
N VAL A 113 -3.90 -21.12 1.38
CA VAL A 113 -4.50 -20.43 2.53
C VAL A 113 -4.23 -18.93 2.39
N PRO A 114 -5.25 -18.07 2.43
CA PRO A 114 -5.03 -16.64 2.25
C PRO A 114 -4.31 -16.03 3.45
N ASN A 115 -3.42 -15.07 3.19
CA ASN A 115 -2.71 -14.30 4.21
C ASN A 115 -1.97 -15.18 5.22
N ASP A 116 -1.14 -16.10 4.73
CA ASP A 116 -0.16 -16.82 5.52
C ASP A 116 1.23 -16.73 4.87
N GLN A 117 2.24 -17.21 5.59
CA GLN A 117 3.62 -17.28 5.11
C GLN A 117 3.85 -18.50 4.20
N GLY A 118 2.79 -18.98 3.56
CA GLY A 118 2.77 -20.26 2.89
C GLY A 118 2.83 -21.43 3.88
N GLY A 119 3.31 -22.57 3.39
CA GLY A 119 3.43 -23.82 4.10
C GLY A 119 2.13 -24.57 4.27
N GLN A 120 1.00 -24.10 3.72
CA GLN A 120 -0.31 -24.71 3.94
C GLN A 120 -1.25 -24.63 2.73
N VAL A 121 -2.11 -25.64 2.60
CA VAL A 121 -3.24 -25.63 1.67
C VAL A 121 -4.52 -26.06 2.38
N TYR A 122 -5.63 -25.42 2.03
CA TYR A 122 -6.97 -25.75 2.50
C TYR A 122 -7.62 -26.79 1.58
N LEU A 123 -8.00 -27.92 2.16
CA LEU A 123 -8.75 -28.99 1.51
C LEU A 123 -10.21 -28.97 1.96
N LYS A 124 -11.13 -29.19 1.02
CA LYS A 124 -12.56 -29.42 1.30
C LYS A 124 -13.10 -30.55 0.44
N TRP A 125 -13.82 -31.49 1.05
CA TRP A 125 -14.42 -32.63 0.36
C TRP A 125 -15.86 -32.90 0.80
N VAL A 126 -16.64 -33.49 -0.11
CA VAL A 126 -17.94 -34.11 0.18
C VAL A 126 -17.71 -35.47 0.80
N ARG A 127 -18.49 -35.80 1.83
CA ARG A 127 -18.47 -37.11 2.49
C ARG A 127 -18.70 -38.28 1.51
N SER A 128 -18.34 -39.48 1.94
CA SER A 128 -18.75 -40.72 1.29
C SER A 128 -20.24 -40.98 1.51
N GLY A 129 -20.94 -41.57 0.53
CA GLY A 129 -22.30 -42.06 0.71
C GLY A 129 -22.49 -43.13 1.80
N TYR A 130 -21.39 -43.71 2.32
CA TYR A 130 -21.42 -44.67 3.44
C TYR A 130 -21.17 -44.04 4.82
N ASP A 131 -20.93 -42.73 4.88
CA ASP A 131 -20.75 -41.95 6.11
C ASP A 131 -22.08 -41.28 6.51
N VAL A 132 -23.06 -42.12 6.84
CA VAL A 132 -24.43 -41.75 7.24
C VAL A 132 -24.80 -42.53 8.51
N GLN A 133 -25.64 -41.94 9.37
CA GLN A 133 -25.95 -42.48 10.71
C GLN A 133 -26.53 -43.91 10.70
N SER A 134 -27.27 -44.27 9.64
CA SER A 134 -27.97 -45.56 9.52
C SER A 134 -27.10 -46.71 8.98
N ILE A 135 -25.98 -46.40 8.32
CA ILE A 135 -25.08 -47.40 7.71
C ILE A 135 -23.69 -47.41 8.38
N GLY A 136 -23.26 -46.29 8.98
CA GLY A 136 -22.15 -46.19 9.94
C GLY A 136 -20.84 -46.90 9.56
N THR A 137 -20.57 -47.03 8.25
CA THR A 137 -19.52 -47.94 7.75
C THR A 137 -18.15 -47.26 7.70
N ILE A 138 -18.12 -45.93 7.51
CA ILE A 138 -16.88 -45.16 7.50
C ILE A 138 -16.45 -44.83 8.93
N THR A 139 -15.21 -45.16 9.29
CA THR A 139 -14.62 -44.84 10.60
C THR A 139 -13.90 -43.50 10.59
N ASP A 140 -13.20 -43.21 9.48
CA ASP A 140 -12.40 -42.00 9.31
C ASP A 140 -12.05 -41.75 7.84
N TYR A 141 -11.66 -40.51 7.57
CA TYR A 141 -11.04 -40.07 6.32
C TYR A 141 -9.54 -39.90 6.51
N VAL A 142 -8.76 -40.54 5.66
CA VAL A 142 -7.31 -40.33 5.58
C VAL A 142 -7.03 -39.27 4.53
N VAL A 143 -6.42 -38.17 4.95
CA VAL A 143 -5.89 -37.16 4.04
C VAL A 143 -4.52 -37.63 3.57
N GLN A 144 -4.32 -37.69 2.25
CA GLN A 144 -3.06 -38.14 1.66
C GLN A 144 -2.48 -37.11 0.71
N ARG A 145 -1.15 -37.04 0.69
CA ARG A 145 -0.33 -36.13 -0.13
C ARG A 145 0.62 -36.92 -1.02
N SER A 146 0.97 -36.38 -2.19
CA SER A 146 2.00 -36.92 -3.07
C SER A 146 2.75 -35.81 -3.80
N TYR A 147 4.05 -36.00 -4.03
CA TYR A 147 4.82 -35.19 -4.97
C TYR A 147 4.36 -35.42 -6.41
N PRO A 148 4.72 -34.54 -7.36
CA PRO A 148 4.45 -34.76 -8.77
C PRO A 148 4.95 -36.14 -9.22
N PRO A 149 4.13 -36.91 -9.96
CA PRO A 149 4.44 -38.30 -10.25
C PRO A 149 5.68 -38.41 -11.14
N SER A 150 6.72 -39.11 -10.68
CA SER A 150 7.88 -39.48 -11.50
C SER A 150 7.58 -40.79 -12.24
N GLY A 151 7.48 -40.74 -13.57
CA GLY A 151 7.17 -41.92 -14.39
C GLY A 151 5.71 -42.38 -14.32
N GLY A 152 4.77 -41.48 -13.98
CA GLY A 152 3.32 -41.71 -14.08
C GLY A 152 2.66 -42.31 -12.83
N ASN A 153 3.41 -42.61 -11.77
CA ASN A 153 2.87 -43.15 -10.52
C ASN A 153 2.97 -42.15 -9.36
N TYR A 154 1.92 -42.09 -8.54
CA TYR A 154 1.89 -41.30 -7.31
C TYR A 154 2.41 -42.10 -6.12
N SER A 155 3.28 -41.48 -5.31
CA SER A 155 3.73 -42.02 -4.02
C SER A 155 3.00 -41.31 -2.89
N TRP A 156 2.05 -42.00 -2.25
CA TRP A 156 1.13 -41.40 -1.28
C TRP A 156 1.65 -41.49 0.15
N GLU A 157 1.66 -40.35 0.82
CA GLU A 157 1.93 -40.19 2.25
C GLU A 157 0.62 -39.89 2.98
N ASN A 158 0.38 -40.51 4.14
CA ASN A 158 -0.76 -40.18 5.00
C ASN A 158 -0.38 -38.99 5.89
N ILE A 159 -1.15 -37.91 5.85
CA ILE A 159 -0.83 -36.68 6.57
C ILE A 159 -1.82 -36.33 7.68
N ALA A 160 -3.03 -36.89 7.65
CA ALA A 160 -4.02 -36.74 8.72
C ALA A 160 -5.06 -37.86 8.71
N TYR A 161 -5.71 -38.06 9.86
CA TYR A 161 -6.86 -38.95 10.04
C TYR A 161 -7.99 -38.13 10.66
N ILE A 162 -9.11 -38.00 9.95
CA ILE A 162 -10.25 -37.19 10.36
C ILE A 162 -11.40 -38.14 10.69
N PRO A 163 -11.85 -38.22 11.96
CA PRO A 163 -12.97 -39.08 12.32
C PRO A 163 -14.22 -38.77 11.49
N ALA A 164 -14.93 -39.82 11.10
CA ALA A 164 -16.22 -39.68 10.44
C ALA A 164 -17.27 -39.21 11.46
N THR A 165 -17.92 -38.09 11.18
CA THR A 165 -18.94 -37.46 12.03
C THR A 165 -20.30 -37.37 11.35
N ASN A 166 -20.47 -37.97 10.16
CA ASN A 166 -21.64 -37.86 9.29
C ASN A 166 -21.95 -36.44 8.79
N GLU A 167 -20.99 -35.51 8.86
CA GLU A 167 -21.17 -34.16 8.30
C GLU A 167 -21.15 -34.22 6.77
N PRO A 168 -21.99 -33.43 6.07
CA PRO A 168 -22.08 -33.48 4.61
C PRO A 168 -20.77 -33.06 3.92
N PHE A 169 -19.97 -32.23 4.61
CA PHE A 169 -18.65 -31.79 4.15
C PHE A 169 -17.64 -31.85 5.27
N TYR A 170 -16.38 -32.05 4.88
CA TYR A 170 -15.24 -31.97 5.75
C TYR A 170 -14.19 -31.04 5.16
N ALA A 171 -13.35 -30.48 6.04
CA ALA A 171 -12.25 -29.63 5.65
C ALA A 171 -11.01 -29.91 6.51
N TYR A 172 -9.85 -29.66 5.93
CA TYR A 172 -8.56 -29.82 6.60
C TYR A 172 -7.52 -28.87 6.01
N THR A 173 -6.76 -28.19 6.87
CA THR A 173 -5.59 -27.41 6.46
C THR A 173 -4.36 -28.31 6.53
N ALA A 174 -3.83 -28.66 5.37
CA ALA A 174 -2.66 -29.53 5.24
C ALA A 174 -1.39 -28.69 5.12
N SER A 175 -0.38 -29.01 5.93
CA SER A 175 0.95 -28.44 5.74
C SER A 175 1.57 -28.89 4.41
N THR A 176 2.39 -28.06 3.81
CA THR A 176 3.22 -28.33 2.64
C THR A 176 4.69 -28.23 3.06
N PRO A 177 5.57 -29.11 2.56
CA PRO A 177 7.01 -29.05 2.87
C PRO A 177 7.73 -27.89 2.16
N PHE A 178 7.14 -27.33 1.11
CA PHE A 178 7.71 -26.25 0.31
C PHE A 178 6.59 -25.38 -0.27
N ASP A 179 6.89 -24.10 -0.43
CA ASP A 179 6.05 -23.12 -1.09
C ASP A 179 6.35 -22.97 -2.58
N SER A 180 5.44 -22.31 -3.28
CA SER A 180 5.63 -21.90 -4.66
C SER A 180 6.63 -20.74 -4.73
N ILE A 181 7.87 -21.03 -5.11
CA ILE A 181 8.92 -20.06 -5.40
C ILE A 181 9.17 -19.94 -6.91
N SER A 182 9.94 -18.94 -7.33
CA SER A 182 10.24 -18.65 -8.74
C SER A 182 10.86 -19.83 -9.51
N ASN A 183 11.57 -20.73 -8.84
CA ASN A 183 12.24 -21.89 -9.43
C ASN A 183 11.61 -23.26 -9.07
N SER A 184 10.51 -23.27 -8.30
CA SER A 184 9.80 -24.49 -7.90
C SER A 184 8.31 -24.20 -7.74
N SER A 185 7.48 -24.95 -8.47
CA SER A 185 6.03 -24.76 -8.44
C SER A 185 5.35 -25.06 -7.08
N GLY A 186 6.07 -25.65 -6.12
CA GLY A 186 5.51 -26.09 -4.82
C GLY A 186 4.33 -27.06 -4.94
N THR A 187 4.09 -27.64 -6.13
CA THR A 187 2.84 -28.34 -6.43
C THR A 187 2.82 -29.73 -5.80
N LEU A 188 1.73 -30.04 -5.10
CA LEU A 188 1.46 -31.31 -4.45
C LEU A 188 0.09 -31.82 -4.89
N TYR A 189 -0.05 -33.14 -4.89
CA TYR A 189 -1.28 -33.84 -5.23
C TYR A 189 -1.91 -34.41 -3.96
N PHE A 190 -3.22 -34.29 -3.85
CA PHE A 190 -3.99 -34.69 -2.69
C PHE A 190 -5.14 -35.61 -3.08
N ARG A 191 -5.46 -36.52 -2.16
CA ARG A 191 -6.68 -37.33 -2.21
C ARG A 191 -7.15 -37.66 -0.80
N ILE A 192 -8.42 -38.04 -0.71
CA ILE A 192 -9.07 -38.47 0.52
C ILE A 192 -9.42 -39.95 0.39
N THR A 193 -9.11 -40.74 1.42
CA THR A 193 -9.53 -42.15 1.50
C THR A 193 -10.50 -42.33 2.67
N ALA A 194 -11.76 -42.64 2.38
CA ALA A 194 -12.73 -43.07 3.38
C ALA A 194 -12.46 -44.53 3.77
N ARG A 195 -12.22 -44.79 5.05
CA ARG A 195 -11.89 -46.12 5.57
C ARG A 195 -13.02 -46.69 6.39
N THR A 196 -13.08 -48.01 6.48
CA THR A 196 -13.95 -48.73 7.39
C THR A 196 -13.13 -49.41 8.49
N SER A 197 -13.82 -50.08 9.42
CA SER A 197 -13.19 -50.97 10.39
C SER A 197 -12.48 -52.18 9.74
N ILE A 198 -12.78 -52.47 8.47
CA ILE A 198 -12.12 -53.49 7.65
C ILE A 198 -11.06 -52.82 6.78
N SER A 199 -9.79 -53.12 7.02
CA SER A 199 -8.63 -52.44 6.39
C SER A 199 -8.57 -52.56 4.85
N THR A 200 -9.21 -53.56 4.25
CA THR A 200 -9.26 -53.77 2.81
C THR A 200 -10.44 -53.07 2.12
N GLN A 201 -11.40 -52.56 2.90
CA GLN A 201 -12.58 -51.88 2.39
C GLN A 201 -12.43 -50.38 2.58
N TYR A 202 -12.21 -49.68 1.47
CA TYR A 202 -12.01 -48.23 1.45
C TYR A 202 -12.41 -47.64 0.10
N TRP A 203 -12.72 -46.35 0.09
CA TRP A 203 -13.05 -45.60 -1.12
C TRP A 203 -12.19 -44.35 -1.23
N ARG A 204 -11.60 -44.13 -2.41
CA ARG A 204 -10.72 -42.99 -2.70
C ARG A 204 -11.44 -41.94 -3.52
N SER A 205 -11.20 -40.68 -3.19
CA SER A 205 -11.65 -39.54 -3.99
C SER A 205 -10.94 -39.44 -5.33
N ASN A 206 -11.42 -38.52 -6.16
CA ASN A 206 -10.61 -37.90 -7.21
C ASN A 206 -9.32 -37.29 -6.63
N ILE A 207 -8.32 -37.14 -7.48
CA ILE A 207 -7.07 -36.46 -7.14
C ILE A 207 -7.18 -35.01 -7.58
N LEU A 208 -6.86 -34.09 -6.69
CA LEU A 208 -6.64 -32.68 -7.01
C LEU A 208 -5.21 -32.29 -6.68
N PHE A 209 -4.72 -31.20 -7.27
CA PHE A 209 -3.43 -30.63 -6.94
C PHE A 209 -3.59 -29.22 -6.39
N GLY A 210 -2.61 -28.78 -5.62
CA GLY A 210 -2.51 -27.42 -5.11
C GLY A 210 -1.08 -27.09 -4.70
N ARG A 211 -0.85 -25.82 -4.39
CA ARG A 211 0.41 -25.30 -3.91
C ARG A 211 0.11 -24.22 -2.88
N SER A 212 0.97 -24.12 -1.88
CA SER A 212 0.98 -22.99 -0.95
C SER A 212 1.76 -21.83 -1.56
N ILE A 213 1.34 -20.62 -1.27
CA ILE A 213 1.99 -19.38 -1.70
C ILE A 213 2.18 -18.53 -0.46
N ASP A 214 3.41 -18.08 -0.24
CA ASP A 214 3.66 -17.05 0.75
C ASP A 214 3.07 -15.73 0.27
N ASN A 215 2.02 -15.31 0.97
CA ASN A 215 1.23 -14.13 0.64
C ASN A 215 1.49 -12.99 1.64
N ILE A 216 2.45 -13.15 2.57
CA ILE A 216 2.74 -12.15 3.59
C ILE A 216 4.11 -11.55 3.32
N ALA A 217 4.11 -10.30 2.86
CA ALA A 217 5.32 -9.50 2.85
C ALA A 217 5.86 -9.27 4.27
N PRO A 218 7.19 -9.15 4.43
CA PRO A 218 7.78 -8.70 5.68
C PRO A 218 7.22 -7.34 6.11
N LEU A 219 7.22 -7.08 7.43
CA LEU A 219 6.85 -5.77 7.95
C LEU A 219 7.83 -4.69 7.47
N MET A 220 7.32 -3.46 7.37
CA MET A 220 8.13 -2.28 7.05
C MET A 220 9.35 -2.18 7.97
N VAL A 221 10.51 -1.94 7.38
CA VAL A 221 11.76 -1.77 8.13
C VAL A 221 11.67 -0.51 8.98
N SER A 222 11.71 -0.66 10.31
CA SER A 222 11.63 0.47 11.23
C SER A 222 12.31 0.19 12.58
N PRO A 223 13.08 1.15 13.14
CA PRO A 223 13.49 2.41 12.52
C PRO A 223 14.48 2.17 11.36
N PHE A 224 14.51 3.10 10.41
CA PHE A 224 15.54 3.20 9.38
C PHE A 224 16.14 4.61 9.43
N THR A 225 17.46 4.70 9.59
CA THR A 225 18.15 5.97 9.75
C THR A 225 19.37 6.04 8.84
N ALA A 226 19.66 7.27 8.39
CA ALA A 226 20.88 7.62 7.69
C ALA A 226 21.65 8.64 8.54
N SER A 227 22.88 8.29 8.91
CA SER A 227 23.73 9.11 9.77
C SER A 227 25.03 9.46 9.04
N PRO A 228 25.60 10.66 9.24
CA PRO A 228 26.85 11.03 8.60
C PRO A 228 28.02 10.23 9.19
N ASP A 229 28.95 9.78 8.34
CA ASP A 229 30.22 9.16 8.72
C ASP A 229 31.38 9.75 7.91
N VAL A 230 31.95 10.87 8.37
CA VAL A 230 33.02 11.64 7.70
C VAL A 230 32.66 12.05 6.26
N ASN A 231 32.93 11.19 5.27
CA ASN A 231 32.62 11.38 3.83
C ASN A 231 31.62 10.35 3.30
N ASN A 232 31.11 9.49 4.19
CA ASN A 232 30.22 8.38 3.92
C ASN A 232 28.88 8.62 4.61
N VAL A 233 27.91 7.76 4.32
CA VAL A 233 26.65 7.69 5.05
C VAL A 233 26.47 6.30 5.63
N LEU A 234 26.32 6.22 6.95
CA LEU A 234 26.01 4.98 7.63
C LEU A 234 24.50 4.82 7.73
N LEU A 235 23.99 3.78 7.10
CA LEU A 235 22.60 3.35 7.17
C LEU A 235 22.44 2.31 8.26
N ASN A 236 21.45 2.51 9.14
CA ASN A 236 21.15 1.59 10.23
C ASN A 236 19.66 1.30 10.29
N TRP A 237 19.31 0.06 10.60
CA TRP A 237 17.93 -0.33 10.85
C TRP A 237 17.83 -1.45 11.88
N LYS A 238 16.62 -1.64 12.41
CA LYS A 238 16.32 -2.82 13.21
C LYS A 238 16.07 -4.02 12.29
N ARG A 239 16.70 -5.16 12.61
CA ARG A 239 16.48 -6.41 11.88
C ARG A 239 15.00 -6.82 11.93
N SER A 240 14.43 -7.14 10.77
CA SER A 240 13.11 -7.73 10.59
C SER A 240 12.99 -9.05 11.35
N THR A 241 11.80 -9.29 11.88
CA THR A 241 11.43 -10.52 12.58
C THR A 241 10.78 -11.55 11.65
N SER A 242 10.71 -11.30 10.35
CA SER A 242 10.17 -12.27 9.39
C SER A 242 10.98 -13.57 9.45
N PRO A 243 10.35 -14.73 9.71
CA PRO A 243 11.06 -16.01 9.84
C PRO A 243 11.73 -16.48 8.53
N ASP A 244 11.31 -15.92 7.40
CA ASP A 244 11.67 -16.22 6.01
C ASP A 244 12.41 -15.05 5.33
N LEU A 245 12.96 -14.11 6.10
CA LEU A 245 13.72 -12.99 5.56
C LEU A 245 14.90 -13.47 4.72
N LEU A 246 14.93 -13.07 3.45
CA LEU A 246 16.04 -13.33 2.53
C LEU A 246 17.14 -12.26 2.68
N ASN A 247 16.78 -10.99 2.49
CA ASN A 247 17.72 -9.86 2.53
C ASN A 247 16.99 -8.52 2.73
N TYR A 248 17.76 -7.44 2.75
CA TYR A 248 17.28 -6.08 2.54
C TYR A 248 17.75 -5.57 1.18
N VAL A 249 16.85 -4.91 0.47
CA VAL A 249 17.14 -4.21 -0.79
C VAL A 249 17.12 -2.72 -0.52
N LEU A 250 18.23 -2.07 -0.82
CA LEU A 250 18.41 -0.63 -0.64
C LEU A 250 18.34 0.08 -1.98
N TYR A 251 17.79 1.28 -1.95
CA TYR A 251 17.70 2.20 -3.08
C TYR A 251 18.14 3.60 -2.64
N ARG A 252 18.46 4.45 -3.61
CA ARG A 252 18.85 5.83 -3.37
C ARG A 252 18.36 6.70 -4.52
N SER A 253 17.68 7.80 -4.23
CA SER A 253 17.11 8.70 -5.24
C SER A 253 17.10 10.15 -4.76
N THR A 254 17.18 11.10 -5.68
CA THR A 254 16.92 12.52 -5.39
C THR A 254 15.42 12.81 -5.27
N ALA A 255 14.56 11.90 -5.73
CA ALA A 255 13.12 11.96 -5.51
C ALA A 255 12.77 11.52 -4.07
N PRO A 256 11.79 12.15 -3.42
CA PRO A 256 11.37 11.82 -2.05
C PRO A 256 10.60 10.50 -1.93
N THR A 257 10.24 9.89 -3.07
CA THR A 257 9.50 8.63 -3.17
C THR A 257 9.99 7.82 -4.36
N ILE A 258 9.93 6.49 -4.26
CA ILE A 258 10.30 5.56 -5.33
C ILE A 258 9.25 4.47 -5.51
N ASP A 259 9.28 3.81 -6.66
CA ASP A 259 8.64 2.51 -6.87
C ASP A 259 9.72 1.41 -6.78
N PRO A 260 9.71 0.54 -5.74
CA PRO A 260 10.76 -0.45 -5.53
C PRO A 260 10.80 -1.54 -6.61
N ASP A 261 9.82 -1.61 -7.52
CA ASP A 261 9.82 -2.56 -8.63
C ASP A 261 10.47 -2.01 -9.90
N THR A 262 10.62 -0.68 -10.01
CA THR A 262 11.22 -0.02 -11.17
C THR A 262 12.49 0.77 -10.82
N GLU A 263 12.69 1.13 -9.56
CA GLU A 263 13.87 1.87 -9.10
C GLU A 263 15.14 0.98 -9.15
N PRO A 264 16.27 1.51 -9.67
CA PRO A 264 17.53 0.79 -9.66
C PRO A 264 17.99 0.42 -8.24
N VAL A 265 18.33 -0.86 -8.04
CA VAL A 265 18.86 -1.35 -6.77
C VAL A 265 20.22 -0.70 -6.52
N PHE A 266 20.34 0.00 -5.39
CA PHE A 266 21.59 0.57 -4.91
C PHE A 266 22.48 -0.48 -4.26
N ALA A 267 21.92 -1.31 -3.38
CA ALA A 267 22.63 -2.39 -2.70
C ALA A 267 21.68 -3.47 -2.17
N THR A 268 22.23 -4.66 -1.90
CA THR A 268 21.54 -5.73 -1.17
C THR A 268 22.41 -6.22 -0.04
N THR A 269 21.84 -6.45 1.15
CA THR A 269 22.58 -6.98 2.30
C THR A 269 21.70 -7.84 3.21
N THR A 270 22.31 -8.75 3.96
CA THR A 270 21.63 -9.52 5.03
C THR A 270 21.86 -8.92 6.42
N ASP A 271 22.78 -7.97 6.53
CA ASP A 271 23.10 -7.28 7.78
C ASP A 271 22.05 -6.23 8.13
N SER A 272 22.15 -5.66 9.34
CA SER A 272 21.25 -4.58 9.79
C SER A 272 21.86 -3.18 9.63
N THR A 273 23.00 -3.10 8.92
CA THR A 273 23.73 -1.86 8.65
C THR A 273 24.31 -1.89 7.24
N TYR A 274 24.53 -0.72 6.67
CA TYR A 274 25.22 -0.56 5.38
C TYR A 274 25.97 0.78 5.34
N LEU A 275 27.22 0.76 4.87
CA LEU A 275 28.03 1.97 4.73
C LEU A 275 28.10 2.39 3.25
N ASP A 276 27.45 3.51 2.92
CA ASP A 276 27.58 4.13 1.60
C ASP A 276 28.87 4.97 1.54
N THR A 277 29.86 4.49 0.79
CA THR A 277 31.17 5.13 0.63
C THR A 277 31.25 6.10 -0.55
N ALA A 278 30.17 6.24 -1.32
CA ALA A 278 30.07 7.16 -2.44
C ALA A 278 28.69 7.86 -2.46
N PRO A 279 28.34 8.60 -1.39
CA PRO A 279 27.07 9.32 -1.30
C PRO A 279 26.87 10.29 -2.47
N LEU A 280 25.60 10.52 -2.87
CA LEU A 280 25.29 11.56 -3.84
C LEU A 280 25.59 12.94 -3.27
N SER A 281 25.82 13.88 -4.19
CA SER A 281 25.81 15.31 -3.91
C SER A 281 24.37 15.82 -3.80
N GLY A 282 24.15 16.81 -2.94
CA GLY A 282 22.85 17.47 -2.74
C GLY A 282 21.97 16.79 -1.69
N VAL A 283 20.69 17.15 -1.68
CA VAL A 283 19.66 16.52 -0.85
C VAL A 283 19.08 15.34 -1.62
N TYR A 284 19.08 14.18 -1.00
CA TYR A 284 18.55 12.94 -1.58
C TYR A 284 18.07 12.01 -0.47
N TYR A 285 17.56 10.84 -0.86
CA TYR A 285 16.89 9.91 0.04
C TYR A 285 17.42 8.51 -0.14
N TYR A 286 17.54 7.79 0.96
CA TYR A 286 17.72 6.35 0.97
C TYR A 286 16.38 5.68 1.20
N PHE A 287 16.21 4.52 0.58
CA PHE A 287 15.04 3.69 0.77
C PHE A 287 15.48 2.26 1.04
N ILE A 288 14.67 1.54 1.81
CA ILE A 288 14.93 0.14 2.15
C ILE A 288 13.62 -0.64 2.18
N VAL A 289 13.68 -1.87 1.67
CA VAL A 289 12.64 -2.89 1.85
C VAL A 289 13.27 -4.15 2.43
N ALA A 290 12.54 -4.84 3.28
CA ALA A 290 12.84 -6.22 3.64
C ALA A 290 12.22 -7.12 2.57
N GLN A 291 12.99 -8.10 2.08
CA GLN A 291 12.57 -9.07 1.08
C GLN A 291 12.65 -10.47 1.68
N ASP A 292 11.60 -11.27 1.54
CA ASP A 292 11.60 -12.69 1.90
C ASP A 292 12.12 -13.59 0.77
N ILE A 293 12.20 -14.90 1.04
CA ILE A 293 12.63 -15.91 0.05
C ILE A 293 11.65 -16.10 -1.12
N HIS A 294 10.42 -15.59 -1.00
CA HIS A 294 9.36 -15.63 -2.01
C HIS A 294 9.27 -14.35 -2.83
N ASN A 295 10.21 -13.42 -2.61
CA ASN A 295 10.30 -12.10 -3.21
C ASN A 295 9.17 -11.13 -2.82
N ASN A 296 8.41 -11.38 -1.75
CA ASN A 296 7.53 -10.34 -1.25
C ASN A 296 8.38 -9.26 -0.57
N LYS A 297 8.14 -8.01 -0.94
CA LYS A 297 8.84 -6.84 -0.40
C LYS A 297 7.95 -6.15 0.62
N SER A 298 8.53 -5.76 1.75
CA SER A 298 7.86 -4.89 2.72
C SER A 298 7.47 -3.55 2.09
N PRO A 299 6.56 -2.79 2.71
CA PRO A 299 6.44 -1.36 2.43
C PRO A 299 7.81 -0.67 2.52
N VAL A 300 8.01 0.34 1.67
CA VAL A 300 9.26 1.08 1.56
C VAL A 300 9.45 1.98 2.78
N ALA A 301 10.56 1.79 3.50
CA ALA A 301 11.02 2.74 4.50
C ALA A 301 12.00 3.74 3.88
N VAL A 302 11.97 4.99 4.36
CA VAL A 302 12.75 6.10 3.82
C VAL A 302 13.55 6.79 4.92
N ALA A 303 14.77 7.21 4.58
CA ALA A 303 15.58 8.11 5.39
C ALA A 303 16.17 9.19 4.48
N GLU A 304 16.02 10.45 4.87
CA GLU A 304 16.68 11.56 4.18
C GLU A 304 18.21 11.48 4.38
N SER A 305 18.98 11.88 3.37
CA SER A 305 20.43 12.01 3.49
C SER A 305 20.78 12.91 4.68
N PRO A 306 21.85 12.62 5.43
CA PRO A 306 22.28 13.47 6.52
C PRO A 306 22.77 14.81 5.97
N ASN A 307 21.94 15.84 6.12
CA ASN A 307 22.18 17.19 5.64
C ASN A 307 22.76 18.06 6.76
N MET A 308 23.54 19.06 6.37
CA MET A 308 23.97 20.11 7.28
C MET A 308 22.84 21.12 7.44
N THR A 309 22.42 21.37 8.69
CA THR A 309 21.23 22.20 8.97
C THR A 309 21.60 23.51 9.65
N LEU A 310 21.05 24.62 9.16
CA LEU A 310 21.14 25.94 9.77
C LEU A 310 19.73 26.51 10.00
N ASN A 311 19.39 26.82 11.24
CA ASN A 311 18.19 27.60 11.55
C ASN A 311 18.55 29.09 11.48
N LEU A 312 18.07 29.78 10.45
CA LEU A 312 18.31 31.20 10.23
C LEU A 312 17.09 32.01 10.70
N THR A 313 17.34 33.11 11.42
CA THR A 313 16.36 34.16 11.67
C THR A 313 16.77 35.44 10.94
N MET A 314 15.89 35.98 10.10
CA MET A 314 16.12 37.23 9.36
C MET A 314 14.81 37.91 8.95
N PHE A 315 14.90 39.19 8.61
CA PHE A 315 13.80 39.98 8.05
C PHE A 315 14.28 40.72 6.80
N ILE A 316 13.33 41.08 5.94
CA ILE A 316 13.55 41.88 4.72
C ILE A 316 12.83 43.22 4.94
N GLU A 317 13.52 44.32 4.67
CA GLU A 317 13.05 45.66 5.02
C GLU A 317 11.64 45.95 4.50
N GLY A 318 11.39 45.77 3.21
CA GLY A 318 10.10 46.07 2.63
C GLY A 318 8.98 45.11 3.04
N PHE A 319 9.33 43.87 3.41
CA PHE A 319 8.34 42.84 3.71
C PHE A 319 7.93 42.83 5.18
N TYR A 320 8.74 43.41 6.07
CA TYR A 320 8.51 43.37 7.51
C TYR A 320 7.61 44.50 7.99
N ASN A 321 6.57 44.14 8.73
CA ASN A 321 5.66 45.06 9.38
C ASN A 321 5.84 45.02 10.90
N ALA A 322 6.38 46.10 11.47
CA ALA A 322 6.60 46.25 12.91
C ALA A 322 5.30 46.24 13.73
N GLY A 323 4.19 46.76 13.16
CA GLY A 323 2.89 46.80 13.84
C GLY A 323 2.30 45.42 14.10
N SER A 324 2.46 44.49 13.16
CA SER A 324 2.06 43.08 13.32
C SER A 324 3.19 42.17 13.79
N ASN A 325 4.43 42.67 13.86
CA ASN A 325 5.66 41.91 14.08
C ASN A 325 5.71 40.65 13.20
N SER A 326 5.50 40.84 11.90
CA SER A 326 5.44 39.76 10.92
C SER A 326 5.97 40.26 9.58
N GLN A 327 6.49 39.36 8.75
CA GLN A 327 6.87 39.67 7.38
C GLN A 327 6.06 38.87 6.36
N VAL A 328 6.01 39.35 5.12
CA VAL A 328 5.56 38.58 3.97
C VAL A 328 6.49 37.37 3.79
N SER A 329 5.91 36.17 3.64
CA SER A 329 6.71 34.95 3.42
C SER A 329 7.16 34.87 1.97
N ASP A 330 8.43 34.58 1.75
CA ASP A 330 8.99 34.48 0.40
C ASP A 330 10.25 33.61 0.36
N THR A 331 10.68 33.28 -0.85
CA THR A 331 11.81 32.42 -1.12
C THR A 331 13.11 33.21 -0.99
N ILE A 332 14.03 32.71 -0.15
CA ILE A 332 15.40 33.23 -0.04
C ILE A 332 16.39 32.19 -0.55
N MET A 333 17.50 32.65 -1.12
CA MET A 333 18.65 31.81 -1.41
C MET A 333 19.76 32.10 -0.40
N VAL A 334 20.27 31.05 0.23
CA VAL A 334 21.38 31.17 1.18
C VAL A 334 22.56 30.38 0.65
N VAL A 335 23.70 31.05 0.57
CA VAL A 335 24.95 30.53 0.05
C VAL A 335 25.95 30.40 1.20
N LEU A 336 26.50 29.20 1.37
CA LEU A 336 27.66 28.99 2.23
C LEU A 336 28.92 29.37 1.46
N ARG A 337 29.72 30.26 2.04
CA ARG A 337 30.96 30.76 1.45
C ARG A 337 32.13 30.33 2.33
N ASN A 338 33.21 29.84 1.73
CA ASN A 338 34.40 29.40 2.46
C ASN A 338 34.95 30.53 3.35
N SER A 339 35.67 30.18 4.42
CA SER A 339 36.23 31.15 5.38
C SER A 339 37.48 31.89 4.89
N THR A 340 38.02 31.51 3.74
CA THR A 340 39.25 32.08 3.15
C THR A 340 38.98 32.68 1.78
N SER A 341 39.56 33.85 1.52
CA SER A 341 39.53 34.51 0.21
C SER A 341 40.04 33.53 -0.87
N PRO A 342 39.34 33.38 -2.02
CA PRO A 342 38.30 34.24 -2.57
C PRO A 342 36.86 33.90 -2.12
N PHE A 343 36.70 33.25 -0.96
CA PHE A 343 35.42 32.89 -0.35
C PHE A 343 34.51 32.12 -1.31
N ALA A 344 35.08 31.14 -2.01
CA ALA A 344 34.36 30.33 -2.98
C ALA A 344 33.10 29.72 -2.35
N MET A 345 32.04 29.58 -3.16
CA MET A 345 30.81 28.92 -2.74
C MET A 345 31.11 27.45 -2.37
N ALA A 346 30.69 27.08 -1.17
CA ALA A 346 30.79 25.72 -0.66
C ALA A 346 29.50 24.92 -0.91
N ASP A 347 28.35 25.57 -0.71
CA ASP A 347 27.03 25.01 -0.99
C ASP A 347 26.00 26.15 -1.06
N GLN A 348 24.81 25.86 -1.54
CA GLN A 348 23.68 26.80 -1.50
C GLN A 348 22.37 26.06 -1.33
N THR A 349 21.37 26.75 -0.80
CA THR A 349 20.01 26.23 -0.70
C THR A 349 19.00 27.35 -0.85
N THR A 350 17.78 26.98 -1.22
CA THR A 350 16.68 27.91 -1.48
C THR A 350 15.48 27.42 -0.72
N GLU A 351 14.99 28.25 0.20
CA GLU A 351 13.93 27.88 1.14
C GLU A 351 13.00 29.07 1.37
N VAL A 352 11.78 28.78 1.83
CA VAL A 352 10.79 29.81 2.16
C VAL A 352 11.03 30.37 3.56
N LEU A 353 11.31 31.67 3.62
CA LEU A 353 11.35 32.44 4.86
C LEU A 353 9.93 32.62 5.38
N GLN A 354 9.69 32.15 6.61
CA GLN A 354 8.35 32.17 7.20
C GLN A 354 7.98 33.58 7.70
N ALA A 355 6.69 33.80 7.93
CA ALA A 355 6.16 35.09 8.38
C ALA A 355 6.70 35.59 9.74
N ASN A 356 7.30 34.70 10.54
CA ASN A 356 7.98 35.03 11.81
C ASN A 356 9.48 35.32 11.64
N GLY A 357 9.99 35.27 10.40
CA GLY A 357 11.39 35.44 10.03
C GLY A 357 12.31 34.28 10.30
N THR A 358 11.78 33.09 10.54
CA THR A 358 12.59 31.87 10.70
C THR A 358 12.56 31.01 9.44
N VAL A 359 13.67 30.34 9.17
CA VAL A 359 13.80 29.35 8.09
C VAL A 359 14.81 28.28 8.50
N GLN A 360 14.52 27.02 8.17
CA GLN A 360 15.47 25.93 8.33
C GLN A 360 16.09 25.61 6.98
N LEU A 361 17.39 25.83 6.88
CA LEU A 361 18.18 25.65 5.67
C LEU A 361 18.89 24.30 5.74
N LYS A 362 18.88 23.57 4.62
CA LYS A 362 19.57 22.28 4.48
C LYS A 362 20.60 22.36 3.36
N PHE A 363 21.84 21.98 3.69
CA PHE A 363 22.98 21.97 2.79
C PHE A 363 23.46 20.52 2.59
N GLY A 364 23.31 20.02 1.36
CA GLY A 364 23.59 18.63 1.01
C GLY A 364 25.04 18.37 0.58
N ASN A 365 25.77 19.40 0.15
CA ASN A 365 27.15 19.30 -0.35
C ASN A 365 28.20 19.80 0.65
N ALA A 366 27.79 20.68 1.57
CA ALA A 366 28.71 21.24 2.56
C ALA A 366 29.35 20.15 3.45
N LEU A 367 30.64 20.33 3.74
CA LEU A 367 31.39 19.50 4.68
C LEU A 367 31.43 20.18 6.05
N ASN A 368 31.76 19.45 7.10
CA ASN A 368 31.93 20.05 8.43
C ASN A 368 33.02 21.14 8.38
N GLY A 369 32.68 22.34 8.84
CA GLY A 369 33.55 23.51 8.69
C GLY A 369 32.90 24.79 9.17
N SER A 370 33.61 25.90 9.01
CA SER A 370 33.09 27.24 9.33
C SER A 370 32.93 28.05 8.04
N TYR A 371 31.74 28.62 7.85
CA TYR A 371 31.35 29.29 6.62
C TYR A 371 30.80 30.68 6.89
N TYR A 372 31.05 31.62 5.98
CA TYR A 372 30.22 32.81 5.90
C TYR A 372 28.85 32.43 5.32
N ILE A 373 27.80 33.07 5.82
CA ILE A 373 26.44 32.93 5.32
C ILE A 373 26.14 34.15 4.47
N ALA A 374 25.92 33.97 3.18
CA ALA A 374 25.48 35.03 2.28
C ALA A 374 24.02 34.80 1.90
N VAL A 375 23.16 35.74 2.28
CA VAL A 375 21.72 35.69 2.00
C VAL A 375 21.43 36.55 0.77
N LYS A 376 20.59 36.02 -0.12
CA LYS A 376 20.04 36.71 -1.28
C LYS A 376 18.52 36.54 -1.31
N HIS A 377 17.84 37.59 -1.73
CA HIS A 377 16.42 37.59 -2.04
C HIS A 377 16.20 38.48 -3.27
N ARG A 378 15.12 38.22 -4.01
CA ARG A 378 14.87 38.76 -5.35
C ARG A 378 14.89 40.29 -5.47
N ASN A 379 14.71 41.01 -4.37
CA ASN A 379 14.60 42.47 -4.33
C ASN A 379 15.47 43.08 -3.22
N SER A 380 16.46 42.35 -2.71
CA SER A 380 17.27 42.77 -1.58
C SER A 380 18.75 42.70 -1.89
N ILE A 381 19.53 43.45 -1.14
CA ILE A 381 20.98 43.40 -1.27
C ILE A 381 21.56 42.11 -0.69
N GLU A 382 22.57 41.55 -1.36
CA GLU A 382 23.31 40.40 -0.83
C GLU A 382 23.95 40.78 0.52
N THR A 383 23.52 40.08 1.59
CA THR A 383 23.96 40.37 2.95
C THR A 383 24.77 39.20 3.50
N TRP A 384 25.99 39.48 3.96
CA TRP A 384 26.91 38.49 4.52
C TRP A 384 26.92 38.52 6.04
N SER A 385 27.09 37.36 6.67
CA SER A 385 27.34 37.28 8.10
C SER A 385 28.64 37.99 8.48
N ALA A 386 28.68 38.65 9.65
CA ALA A 386 29.84 39.40 10.11
C ALA A 386 31.08 38.52 10.36
N GLY A 387 30.84 37.24 10.68
CA GLY A 387 31.86 36.23 10.86
C GLY A 387 31.40 34.87 10.36
N VAL A 388 32.28 33.88 10.46
CA VAL A 388 31.99 32.51 10.06
C VAL A 388 31.17 31.77 11.13
N ILE A 389 30.20 30.98 10.69
CA ILE A 389 29.39 30.10 11.54
C ILE A 389 29.88 28.67 11.37
N ALA A 390 30.17 28.00 12.48
CA ALA A 390 30.56 26.60 12.49
C ALA A 390 29.34 25.70 12.25
N LEU A 391 29.41 24.89 11.21
CA LEU A 391 28.35 23.98 10.79
C LEU A 391 28.84 22.54 10.79
N SER A 392 27.96 21.62 11.19
CA SER A 392 28.21 20.17 11.19
C SER A 392 26.99 19.41 10.68
N ARG A 393 27.22 18.27 10.04
CA ARG A 393 26.15 17.32 9.65
C ARG A 393 25.51 16.59 10.84
N THR A 394 26.11 16.65 12.02
CA THR A 394 25.61 15.95 13.23
C THR A 394 24.78 16.85 14.14
N THR A 395 25.00 18.16 14.08
CA THR A 395 24.48 19.10 15.07
C THR A 395 23.96 20.34 14.33
N PRO A 396 22.64 20.59 14.34
CA PRO A 396 22.08 21.79 13.74
C PRO A 396 22.68 23.06 14.36
N ALA A 397 22.99 24.05 13.53
CA ALA A 397 23.41 25.37 13.98
C ALA A 397 22.25 26.35 13.95
N SER A 398 22.39 27.49 14.64
CA SER A 398 21.44 28.60 14.58
C SER A 398 22.19 29.91 14.36
N PHE A 399 21.63 30.79 13.52
CA PHE A 399 22.15 32.12 13.26
C PHE A 399 21.00 33.12 13.21
N ASP A 400 21.05 34.16 14.04
CA ASP A 400 20.03 35.19 14.11
C ASP A 400 20.59 36.51 13.59
N LEU A 401 20.39 36.74 12.29
CA LEU A 401 20.82 37.95 11.57
C LEU A 401 20.06 39.19 12.06
N ALA A 402 18.85 39.01 12.59
CA ALA A 402 17.96 40.09 12.98
C ALA A 402 18.25 40.67 14.38
N SER A 403 19.18 40.07 15.13
CA SER A 403 19.43 40.39 16.53
C SER A 403 20.25 41.68 16.75
N SER A 404 21.20 41.99 15.85
CA SER A 404 22.01 43.22 15.92
C SER A 404 22.60 43.58 14.56
N LEU A 405 22.90 44.87 14.33
CA LEU A 405 23.65 45.32 13.14
C LEU A 405 24.96 44.53 12.96
N SER A 406 25.63 44.20 14.06
CA SER A 406 26.90 43.48 14.08
C SER A 406 26.82 42.01 13.66
N GLN A 407 25.63 41.49 13.34
CA GLN A 407 25.47 40.16 12.76
C GLN A 407 25.79 40.15 11.27
N ALA A 408 25.69 41.30 10.58
CA ALA A 408 26.09 41.44 9.19
C ALA A 408 27.47 42.07 9.04
N PHE A 409 28.19 41.65 8.02
CA PHE A 409 29.47 42.23 7.67
C PHE A 409 29.31 43.72 7.36
N GLY A 410 30.23 44.55 7.87
CA GLY A 410 30.14 46.01 7.73
C GLY A 410 28.96 46.67 8.44
N ASN A 411 28.23 45.96 9.31
CA ASN A 411 26.97 46.42 9.91
C ASN A 411 25.87 46.71 8.87
N ASN A 412 25.88 45.99 7.73
CA ASN A 412 25.02 46.26 6.58
C ASN A 412 23.58 45.75 6.75
N LEU A 413 22.86 46.29 7.74
CA LEU A 413 21.46 45.98 8.03
C LEU A 413 20.67 47.27 8.34
N LYS A 414 19.36 47.23 8.12
CA LYS A 414 18.42 48.30 8.47
C LYS A 414 17.74 48.01 9.80
N SER A 415 17.65 49.00 10.70
CA SER A 415 16.74 48.91 11.85
C SER A 415 15.30 49.06 11.38
N VAL A 416 14.44 48.08 11.67
CA VAL A 416 13.02 48.06 11.23
C VAL A 416 12.02 48.02 12.38
N ASP A 417 12.45 47.66 13.58
CA ASP A 417 11.64 47.75 14.80
C ASP A 417 12.52 48.13 16.00
N THR A 418 11.94 48.85 16.95
CA THR A 418 12.57 49.28 18.19
C THR A 418 12.08 48.46 19.40
N SER A 419 10.95 47.76 19.31
CA SER A 419 10.42 46.94 20.40
C SER A 419 9.53 45.78 19.90
N PRO A 420 10.09 44.57 19.69
CA PRO A 420 11.48 44.20 19.94
C PRO A 420 12.44 44.86 18.96
N VAL A 421 13.70 45.04 19.35
CA VAL A 421 14.72 45.52 18.39
C VAL A 421 14.86 44.47 17.29
N ARG A 422 14.68 44.91 16.04
CA ARG A 422 14.80 44.08 14.83
C ARG A 422 15.60 44.77 13.77
N PHE A 423 16.47 43.99 13.13
CA PHE A 423 17.22 44.39 11.96
C PHE A 423 16.81 43.53 10.76
N ALA A 424 16.80 44.15 9.58
CA ALA A 424 16.45 43.52 8.31
C ALA A 424 17.54 43.78 7.27
N ILE A 425 17.61 42.92 6.26
CA ILE A 425 18.42 43.20 5.07
C ILE A 425 17.75 44.32 4.27
N PHE A 426 18.57 45.16 3.62
CA PHE A 426 18.06 46.27 2.82
C PHE A 426 17.34 45.74 1.58
N SER A 427 16.18 46.32 1.31
CA SER A 427 15.40 46.07 0.11
C SER A 427 15.67 47.16 -0.94
N GLY A 428 15.53 46.83 -2.21
CA GLY A 428 15.62 47.75 -3.34
C GLY A 428 16.72 47.47 -4.36
N ASP A 429 17.50 46.40 -4.22
CA ASP A 429 18.42 45.94 -5.27
C ASP A 429 17.62 45.03 -6.21
N VAL A 430 16.80 45.63 -7.08
CA VAL A 430 15.81 44.93 -7.91
C VAL A 430 16.44 44.38 -9.19
N ASN A 431 17.58 44.96 -9.61
CA ASN A 431 18.36 44.51 -10.75
C ASN A 431 19.48 43.50 -10.37
N GLN A 432 19.72 43.29 -9.07
CA GLN A 432 20.68 42.34 -8.50
C GLN A 432 22.14 42.63 -8.89
N ASP A 433 22.51 43.90 -9.01
CA ASP A 433 23.88 44.32 -9.32
C ASP A 433 24.77 44.53 -8.08
N GLY A 434 24.17 44.46 -6.88
CA GLY A 434 24.86 44.59 -5.60
C GLY A 434 24.95 46.03 -5.10
N THR A 435 24.27 46.98 -5.75
CA THR A 435 24.10 48.36 -5.33
C THR A 435 22.64 48.75 -5.45
N ILE A 436 22.13 49.56 -4.53
CA ILE A 436 20.81 50.18 -4.68
C ILE A 436 21.06 51.58 -5.21
N ASP A 437 20.67 51.84 -6.45
CA ASP A 437 20.96 53.10 -7.11
C ASP A 437 19.82 53.63 -8.00
N ALA A 438 20.12 54.60 -8.86
CA ALA A 438 19.14 55.22 -9.74
C ALA A 438 18.58 54.26 -10.80
N SER A 439 19.29 53.18 -11.14
CA SER A 439 18.82 52.13 -12.03
C SER A 439 17.67 51.36 -11.37
N ASP A 440 17.85 50.90 -10.14
CA ASP A 440 16.80 50.21 -9.39
C ASP A 440 15.57 51.08 -9.21
N LEU A 441 15.80 52.37 -8.90
CA LEU A 441 14.73 53.34 -8.75
C LEU A 441 13.98 53.53 -10.07
N SER A 442 14.69 53.62 -11.19
CA SER A 442 14.08 53.77 -12.51
C SER A 442 13.24 52.55 -12.89
N ASP A 443 13.71 51.35 -12.59
CA ASP A 443 12.98 50.11 -12.86
C ASP A 443 11.69 50.04 -12.02
N THR A 444 11.80 50.36 -10.74
CA THR A 444 10.66 50.37 -9.81
C THR A 444 9.65 51.47 -10.14
N ASP A 445 10.10 52.69 -10.49
CA ASP A 445 9.23 53.82 -10.85
C ASP A 445 8.50 53.57 -12.18
N ASN A 446 9.18 52.96 -13.16
CA ASN A 446 8.55 52.56 -14.42
C ASN A 446 7.45 51.52 -14.19
N ASP A 447 7.69 50.52 -13.35
CA ASP A 447 6.71 49.49 -13.03
C ASP A 447 5.53 50.05 -12.20
N ALA A 448 5.80 50.97 -11.28
CA ALA A 448 4.78 51.68 -10.52
C ALA A 448 3.88 52.53 -11.43
N PHE A 449 4.48 53.28 -12.38
CA PHE A 449 3.73 54.06 -13.37
C PHE A 449 2.83 53.17 -14.25
N ASN A 450 3.31 51.97 -14.58
CA ASN A 450 2.56 50.99 -15.35
C ASN A 450 1.59 50.14 -14.52
N SER A 451 1.53 50.34 -13.20
CA SER A 451 0.70 49.58 -12.27
C SER A 451 0.93 48.07 -12.39
N VAL A 452 2.20 47.66 -12.47
CA VAL A 452 2.60 46.24 -12.49
C VAL A 452 2.17 45.57 -11.19
N SER A 453 1.76 44.31 -11.27
CA SER A 453 1.27 43.53 -10.12
C SER A 453 1.71 42.07 -10.20
N GLY A 454 1.77 41.41 -9.05
CA GLY A 454 2.14 40.00 -8.89
C GLY A 454 3.61 39.81 -8.52
N TYR A 455 4.12 38.59 -8.73
CA TYR A 455 5.46 38.20 -8.30
C TYR A 455 6.57 38.76 -9.20
N VAL A 456 6.94 40.03 -9.02
CA VAL A 456 8.03 40.72 -9.72
C VAL A 456 9.12 41.19 -8.74
N SER A 457 10.33 41.49 -9.20
CA SER A 457 11.42 41.97 -8.31
C SER A 457 11.23 43.41 -7.86
N THR A 458 10.47 44.21 -8.62
CA THR A 458 10.12 45.60 -8.32
C THR A 458 8.99 45.75 -7.29
N ASP A 459 8.31 44.66 -6.91
CA ASP A 459 7.45 44.61 -5.74
C ASP A 459 8.33 44.40 -4.50
N VAL A 460 8.73 45.52 -3.91
CA VAL A 460 9.70 45.61 -2.81
C VAL A 460 9.02 45.42 -1.46
N THR A 461 7.73 45.73 -1.37
CA THR A 461 6.90 45.58 -0.18
C THR A 461 6.27 44.19 -0.05
N GLY A 462 6.12 43.47 -1.17
CA GLY A 462 5.57 42.12 -1.22
C GLY A 462 4.05 42.09 -1.09
N ASP A 463 3.36 43.17 -1.46
CA ASP A 463 1.91 43.30 -1.35
C ASP A 463 1.16 43.01 -2.67
N ASP A 464 1.86 42.43 -3.65
CA ASP A 464 1.43 42.10 -5.01
C ASP A 464 1.20 43.32 -5.93
N PHE A 465 1.51 44.55 -5.52
CA PHE A 465 1.41 45.74 -6.36
C PHE A 465 2.71 46.53 -6.33
N VAL A 466 3.17 46.98 -7.50
CA VAL A 466 4.28 47.95 -7.56
C VAL A 466 3.67 49.36 -7.51
N ASP A 467 3.93 50.09 -6.43
CA ASP A 467 3.40 51.43 -6.21
C ASP A 467 4.40 52.40 -5.55
N ALA A 468 3.88 53.53 -5.06
CA ALA A 468 4.71 54.56 -4.44
C ALA A 468 5.41 54.11 -3.14
N ALA A 469 4.91 53.07 -2.46
CA ALA A 469 5.54 52.50 -1.28
C ALA A 469 6.83 51.76 -1.65
N ASP A 470 6.85 51.00 -2.75
CA ASP A 470 8.05 50.33 -3.26
C ASP A 470 9.09 51.36 -3.69
N VAL A 471 8.68 52.32 -4.52
CA VAL A 471 9.53 53.41 -5.00
C VAL A 471 10.16 54.18 -3.83
N SER A 472 9.39 54.43 -2.77
CA SER A 472 9.92 55.13 -1.59
C SER A 472 11.01 54.34 -0.86
N ILE A 473 10.94 53.01 -0.82
CA ILE A 473 11.98 52.19 -0.18
C ILE A 473 13.26 52.25 -1.02
N VAL A 474 13.13 52.06 -2.34
CA VAL A 474 14.26 52.09 -3.27
C VAL A 474 14.92 53.46 -3.27
N ASP A 475 14.15 54.55 -3.37
CA ASP A 475 14.68 55.93 -3.38
C ASP A 475 15.45 56.25 -2.08
N ASN A 476 14.90 55.89 -0.92
CA ASN A 476 15.56 56.10 0.36
C ASN A 476 16.88 55.33 0.45
N ASN A 477 16.94 54.10 -0.03
CA ASN A 477 18.15 53.28 0.03
C ASN A 477 19.18 53.69 -1.05
N ALA A 478 18.72 54.12 -2.22
CA ALA A 478 19.56 54.69 -3.27
C ALA A 478 20.21 55.99 -2.82
N PHE A 479 19.46 56.88 -2.17
CA PHE A 479 19.98 58.11 -1.59
C PHE A 479 21.08 57.84 -0.55
N ASN A 480 20.94 56.76 0.23
CA ASN A 480 21.93 56.35 1.22
C ASN A 480 23.11 55.56 0.63
N ALA A 481 23.16 55.38 -0.70
CA ALA A 481 24.19 54.62 -1.41
C ALA A 481 24.41 53.22 -0.80
N VAL A 482 23.31 52.52 -0.50
CA VAL A 482 23.37 51.17 0.07
C VAL A 482 23.97 50.21 -0.95
N SER A 483 25.04 49.52 -0.57
CA SER A 483 25.75 48.56 -1.42
C SER A 483 26.05 47.27 -0.66
N ALA A 484 26.22 46.16 -1.38
CA ALA A 484 26.62 44.89 -0.78
C ALA A 484 28.01 45.06 -0.16
N VAL A 485 28.21 44.51 1.04
CA VAL A 485 29.50 44.56 1.74
C VAL A 485 29.93 43.13 2.01
N THR A 486 31.08 42.75 1.45
CA THR A 486 31.63 41.39 1.55
C THR A 486 32.91 41.35 2.41
N PRO A 487 33.23 40.21 3.06
CA PRO A 487 34.44 40.00 3.84
C PRO A 487 35.79 40.22 3.15
#